data_AF-X1HJ18-F1
#
_entry.id   AF-X1HJ18-F1
#
_cell.length_a   1.000
_cell.length_b   1.000
_cell.length_c   1.000
_cell.angle_alpha   90.00
_cell.angle_beta   90.00
_cell.angle_gamma   90.00
#
_symmetry.space_group_name_H-M   'P 1'
#
loop_
_entity.id
_entity.type
_entity.pdbx_description
1 polymer ?
#
loop_
_entity_poly.entity_id
_entity_poly.type
_entity_poly.pdbx_seq_one_letter_code
_entity_poly.pdbx_strand_id
1 'polypeptide(L)'
;WSYSAGGKQVSGGRQELRIEPGFGQEVTLTIRAPETGERLEGALTLKASQPGARDYVDVRSVPVLPVVDAVEVEAPVLVFDRSGRLEAFLKETGTRFEKIESLKDASGRTGLLVVGPDTLTAGEAFGRELLSFAGRGGRVIVLEQDLPLGGSNLPVALRSTTHSGGYAHPQALGTPVYKDLGKDDLIDWGGHPVYKNVYEKPTQGARSLAECGAMLPHSPLIEMPAGEGAIVLCQLRVGANLRTDAAADVLLRNLMEHYAAYRPANGVAALYAPGNR
;
A
#
# COMPACT_ATOMS: atom_id res chain seq x y z
N TRP A 1 10.43 30.22 -3.58
CA TRP A 1 9.52 29.10 -3.27
C TRP A 1 9.23 29.12 -1.78
N SER A 2 8.07 28.62 -1.38
CA SER A 2 7.72 28.36 0.02
C SER A 2 7.04 27.00 0.10
N TYR A 3 7.25 26.30 1.20
CA TYR A 3 6.57 25.06 1.52
C TYR A 3 5.82 25.23 2.84
N SER A 4 4.53 24.89 2.81
CA SER A 4 3.69 24.86 4.00
C SER A 4 3.13 23.46 4.21
N ALA A 5 2.97 23.06 5.47
CA ALA A 5 2.31 21.83 5.87
C ALA A 5 1.44 22.12 7.11
N GLY A 6 0.22 21.59 7.14
CA GLY A 6 -0.71 21.83 8.26
C GLY A 6 -1.01 23.32 8.50
N GLY A 7 -1.06 24.11 7.42
CA GLY A 7 -1.31 25.56 7.47
C GLY A 7 -0.14 26.41 7.98
N LYS A 8 1.02 25.82 8.28
CA LYS A 8 2.22 26.54 8.73
C LYS A 8 3.31 26.48 7.67
N GLN A 9 4.03 27.57 7.46
CA GLN A 9 5.21 27.56 6.61
C GLN A 9 6.34 26.78 7.29
N VAL A 10 6.80 25.71 6.65
CA VAL A 10 7.87 24.81 7.15
C VAL A 10 9.22 25.23 6.57
N SER A 11 9.24 25.64 5.30
CA SER A 11 10.48 26.02 4.62
C SER A 11 10.23 27.05 3.52
N GLY A 12 11.29 27.67 3.03
CA GLY A 12 11.23 28.60 1.92
C GLY A 12 12.60 29.06 1.50
N GLY A 13 12.68 29.58 0.27
CA GLY A 13 13.91 30.09 -0.28
C GLY A 13 13.65 31.06 -1.43
N ARG A 14 14.61 31.96 -1.63
CA ARG A 14 14.63 32.90 -2.75
C ARG A 14 16.02 32.89 -3.36
N GLN A 15 16.07 32.88 -4.68
CA GLN A 15 17.30 32.96 -5.45
C GLN A 15 17.05 33.77 -6.71
N GLU A 16 18.08 34.45 -7.18
CA GLU A 16 18.10 35.12 -8.47
C GLU A 16 18.81 34.21 -9.48
N LEU A 17 18.20 34.03 -10.65
CA LEU A 17 18.73 33.20 -11.71
C LEU A 17 19.01 34.07 -12.93
N ARG A 18 20.15 33.84 -13.58
CA ARG A 18 20.49 34.46 -14.86
C ARG A 18 20.40 33.38 -15.93
N ILE A 19 19.29 33.39 -16.67
CA ILE A 19 18.98 32.37 -17.68
C ILE A 19 19.09 33.02 -19.05
N GLU A 20 19.93 32.47 -19.92
CA GLU A 20 20.06 32.95 -21.30
C GLU A 20 18.77 32.65 -22.11
N PRO A 21 18.37 33.54 -23.04
CA PRO A 21 17.20 33.30 -23.87
C PRO A 21 17.28 31.96 -24.62
N GLY A 22 16.23 31.14 -24.49
CA GLY A 22 16.17 29.81 -25.11
C GLY A 22 16.75 28.68 -24.25
N PHE A 23 17.33 28.99 -23.08
CA PHE A 23 17.86 28.00 -22.15
C PHE A 23 16.99 27.87 -20.88
N GLY A 24 17.26 26.83 -20.10
CA GLY A 24 16.66 26.59 -18.78
C GLY A 24 17.73 26.32 -17.73
N GLN A 25 17.38 26.50 -16.47
CA GLN A 25 18.25 26.16 -15.34
C GLN A 25 17.47 25.30 -14.34
N GLU A 26 18.08 24.18 -13.93
CA GLU A 26 17.53 23.30 -12.90
C GLU A 26 17.93 23.76 -11.51
N VAL A 27 17.00 23.62 -10.56
CA VAL A 27 17.18 24.03 -9.18
C VAL A 27 16.69 22.91 -8.29
N THR A 28 17.60 22.35 -7.49
CA THR A 28 17.25 21.38 -6.47
C THR A 28 16.72 22.08 -5.22
N LEU A 29 15.50 21.76 -4.82
CA LEU A 29 14.90 22.24 -3.58
C LEU A 29 15.03 21.15 -2.50
N THR A 30 15.68 21.46 -1.38
CA THR A 30 15.77 20.55 -0.24
C THR A 30 14.83 21.02 0.87
N ILE A 31 13.82 20.21 1.17
CA ILE A 31 12.84 20.46 2.22
C ILE A 31 12.98 19.35 3.24
N ARG A 32 13.23 19.70 4.51
CA ARG A 32 13.12 18.73 5.60
C ARG A 32 11.65 18.58 5.94
N ALA A 33 11.10 17.39 5.69
CA ALA A 33 9.74 17.07 6.12
C ALA A 33 9.67 17.15 7.66
N PRO A 34 8.63 17.77 8.23
CA PRO A 34 8.41 17.73 9.67
C PRO A 34 8.02 16.31 10.09
N GLU A 35 8.49 15.87 11.26
CA GLU A 35 7.99 14.63 11.88
C GLU A 35 6.59 14.88 12.45
N THR A 36 5.65 13.98 12.17
CA THR A 36 4.25 14.10 12.56
C THR A 36 3.64 12.72 12.81
N GLY A 37 2.69 12.64 13.74
CA GLY A 37 1.89 11.44 14.01
C GLY A 37 0.58 11.39 13.20
N GLU A 38 0.27 12.43 12.44
CA GLU A 38 -0.90 12.52 11.56
C GLU A 38 -0.55 13.09 10.18
N ARG A 39 -1.41 12.84 9.18
CA ARG A 39 -1.26 13.43 7.85
C ARG A 39 -1.41 14.95 7.90
N LEU A 40 -0.44 15.66 7.33
CA LEU A 40 -0.51 17.11 7.11
C LEU A 40 -0.61 17.40 5.62
N GLU A 41 -1.69 18.08 5.21
CA GLU A 41 -1.76 18.61 3.85
C GLU A 41 -0.68 19.66 3.65
N GLY A 42 0.07 19.53 2.54
CA GLY A 42 1.20 20.37 2.25
C GLY A 42 1.14 20.97 0.85
N ALA A 43 1.64 22.20 0.74
CA ALA A 43 1.63 22.98 -0.49
C ALA A 43 3.01 23.58 -0.74
N LEU A 44 3.63 23.19 -1.87
CA LEU A 44 4.83 23.81 -2.42
C LEU A 44 4.41 24.90 -3.39
N THR A 45 4.63 26.16 -3.00
CA THR A 45 4.39 27.33 -3.85
C THR A 45 5.69 27.76 -4.53
N LEU A 46 5.70 27.73 -5.85
CA LEU A 46 6.77 28.23 -6.70
C LEU A 46 6.34 29.59 -7.26
N LYS A 47 7.21 30.59 -7.15
CA LYS A 47 6.98 31.91 -7.71
C LYS A 47 8.21 32.35 -8.49
N ALA A 48 8.02 32.74 -9.74
CA ALA A 48 9.03 33.34 -10.60
C ALA A 48 8.59 34.75 -11.00
N SER A 49 9.52 35.70 -10.94
CA SER A 49 9.27 37.12 -11.22
C SER A 49 10.43 37.69 -12.02
N GLN A 50 10.16 38.53 -13.02
CA GLN A 50 11.18 39.27 -13.77
C GLN A 50 10.69 40.68 -14.12
N PRO A 51 11.59 41.67 -14.27
CA PRO A 51 11.20 43.02 -14.67
C PRO A 51 10.38 43.04 -15.97
N GLY A 52 9.29 43.79 -15.99
CA GLY A 52 8.44 43.97 -17.17
C GLY A 52 7.52 42.79 -17.51
N ALA A 53 7.51 41.71 -16.72
CA ALA A 53 6.59 40.59 -16.89
C ALA A 53 5.70 40.39 -15.65
N ARG A 54 4.59 39.67 -15.84
CA ARG A 54 3.75 39.23 -14.72
C ARG A 54 4.42 38.08 -13.99
N ASP A 55 4.19 38.03 -12.69
CA ASP A 55 4.64 36.90 -11.87
C ASP A 55 3.97 35.60 -12.34
N TYR A 56 4.75 34.53 -12.40
CA TYR A 56 4.26 33.16 -12.54
C TYR A 56 4.20 32.54 -11.15
N VAL A 57 3.07 31.90 -10.82
CA VAL A 57 2.88 31.19 -9.55
C VAL A 57 2.33 29.80 -9.86
N ASP A 58 2.98 28.78 -9.32
CA ASP A 58 2.54 27.37 -9.35
C ASP A 58 2.42 26.86 -7.92
N VAL A 59 1.42 26.00 -7.67
CA VAL A 59 1.20 25.39 -6.36
C VAL A 59 1.02 23.89 -6.55
N ARG A 60 1.92 23.12 -5.92
CA ARG A 60 1.89 21.66 -5.96
C ARG A 60 1.52 21.10 -4.59
N SER A 61 0.61 20.12 -4.60
CA SER A 61 0.28 19.36 -3.40
C SER A 61 1.42 18.40 -3.09
N VAL A 62 2.01 18.52 -1.90
CA VAL A 62 3.07 17.65 -1.40
C VAL A 62 2.78 17.40 0.08
N PRO A 63 1.98 16.37 0.42
CA PRO A 63 1.60 16.10 1.80
C PRO A 63 2.79 15.59 2.63
N VAL A 64 2.66 15.69 3.95
CA VAL A 64 3.53 15.00 4.91
C VAL A 64 2.73 13.88 5.54
N LEU A 65 3.22 12.65 5.39
CA LEU A 65 2.60 11.47 5.97
C LEU A 65 3.13 11.21 7.38
N PRO A 66 2.33 10.55 8.24
CA PRO A 66 2.78 10.22 9.59
C PRO A 66 3.96 9.26 9.59
N VAL A 67 4.88 9.46 10.53
CA VAL A 67 5.91 8.47 10.82
C VAL A 67 5.24 7.26 11.46
N VAL A 68 5.53 6.05 10.94
CA VAL A 68 5.06 4.80 11.55
C VAL A 68 6.10 4.33 12.54
N ASP A 69 5.90 4.68 13.81
CA ASP A 69 6.70 4.28 14.96
C ASP A 69 6.16 3.03 15.66
N ALA A 70 4.88 2.72 15.49
CA ALA A 70 4.23 1.52 16.00
C ALA A 70 3.22 0.94 15.00
N VAL A 71 2.99 -0.38 15.09
CA VAL A 71 1.87 -1.08 14.43
C VAL A 71 1.08 -1.83 15.50
N GLU A 72 -0.16 -1.43 15.73
CA GLU A 72 -0.96 -1.93 16.86
C GLU A 72 -1.77 -3.18 16.48
N VAL A 73 -1.25 -4.35 16.86
CA VAL A 73 -1.91 -5.63 16.55
C VAL A 73 -2.14 -6.45 17.81
N GLU A 74 -3.41 -6.72 18.13
CA GLU A 74 -3.81 -7.55 19.27
C GLU A 74 -3.78 -9.05 18.98
N ALA A 75 -3.90 -9.44 17.71
CA ALA A 75 -3.90 -10.84 17.29
C ALA A 75 -2.46 -11.41 17.22
N PRO A 76 -2.27 -12.73 17.36
CA PRO A 76 -0.97 -13.34 17.05
C PRO A 76 -0.55 -13.02 15.61
N VAL A 77 0.67 -12.48 15.44
CA VAL A 77 1.25 -12.18 14.14
C VAL A 77 2.31 -13.22 13.79
N LEU A 78 2.11 -13.88 12.66
CA LEU A 78 3.06 -14.77 12.01
C LEU A 78 3.72 -14.05 10.84
N VAL A 79 5.05 -14.14 10.74
CA VAL A 79 5.80 -13.52 9.66
C VAL A 79 6.57 -14.59 8.92
N PHE A 80 6.31 -14.67 7.62
CA PHE A 80 7.10 -15.46 6.69
C PHE A 80 7.81 -14.51 5.74
N ASP A 81 9.10 -14.24 5.98
CA ASP A 81 9.85 -13.23 5.24
C ASP A 81 11.27 -13.70 4.95
N ARG A 82 11.53 -14.10 3.71
CA ARG A 82 12.89 -14.50 3.28
C ARG A 82 13.79 -13.31 2.95
N SER A 83 13.20 -12.13 2.73
CA SER A 83 13.95 -10.91 2.43
C SER A 83 14.52 -10.25 3.69
N GLY A 84 13.91 -10.49 4.85
CA GLY A 84 14.20 -9.84 6.12
C GLY A 84 13.75 -8.38 6.24
N ARG A 85 13.17 -7.79 5.17
CA ARG A 85 12.73 -6.38 5.16
C ARG A 85 11.53 -6.15 6.07
N LEU A 86 10.54 -7.04 6.00
CA LEU A 86 9.35 -6.95 6.85
C LEU A 86 9.73 -7.18 8.30
N GLU A 87 10.57 -8.19 8.58
CA GLU A 87 11.05 -8.43 9.94
C GLU A 87 11.82 -7.25 10.53
N ALA A 88 12.67 -6.59 9.73
CA ALA A 88 13.42 -5.41 10.17
C ALA A 88 12.47 -4.27 10.55
N PHE A 89 11.50 -3.96 9.69
CA PHE A 89 10.48 -2.95 9.94
C PHE A 89 9.66 -3.24 11.21
N LEU A 90 9.24 -4.49 11.40
CA LEU A 90 8.46 -4.88 12.59
C LEU A 90 9.28 -4.81 13.88
N LYS A 91 10.57 -5.14 13.83
CA LYS A 91 11.48 -4.97 14.98
C LYS A 91 11.66 -3.49 15.35
N GLU A 92 11.85 -2.63 14.34
CA GLU A 92 12.00 -1.18 14.55
C GLU A 92 10.74 -0.53 15.13
N THR A 93 9.56 -0.97 14.70
CA THR A 93 8.26 -0.49 15.22
C THR A 93 7.85 -1.13 16.55
N GLY A 94 8.69 -2.01 17.11
CA GLY A 94 8.36 -2.74 18.35
C GLY A 94 7.18 -3.70 18.23
N THR A 95 6.77 -4.04 17.00
CA THR A 95 5.63 -4.92 16.74
C THR A 95 6.00 -6.37 17.10
N ARG A 96 5.19 -7.01 17.96
CA ARG A 96 5.43 -8.41 18.34
C ARG A 96 5.01 -9.33 17.21
N PHE A 97 5.91 -10.22 16.80
CA PHE A 97 5.62 -11.25 15.82
C PHE A 97 6.41 -12.53 16.10
N GLU A 98 5.95 -13.63 15.53
CA GLU A 98 6.67 -14.88 15.48
C GLU A 98 7.10 -15.16 14.04
N LYS A 99 8.41 -15.33 13.83
CA LYS A 99 8.96 -15.75 12.55
C LYS A 99 8.65 -17.22 12.30
N ILE A 100 8.19 -17.55 11.11
CA ILE A 100 8.09 -18.93 10.61
C ILE A 100 9.07 -19.15 9.46
N GLU A 101 9.62 -20.37 9.36
CA GLU A 101 10.59 -20.73 8.31
C GLU A 101 9.90 -21.42 7.13
N SER A 102 8.69 -21.95 7.36
CA SER A 102 7.84 -22.56 6.36
C SER A 102 6.37 -22.26 6.61
N LEU A 103 5.57 -22.18 5.54
CA LEU A 103 4.10 -22.09 5.66
C LEU A 103 3.48 -23.25 6.45
N LYS A 104 4.17 -24.39 6.57
CA LYS A 104 3.74 -25.52 7.40
C LYS A 104 3.74 -25.21 8.90
N ASP A 105 4.59 -24.29 9.35
CA ASP A 105 4.68 -23.89 10.76
C ASP A 105 3.44 -23.09 11.20
N ALA A 106 2.69 -22.55 10.23
CA ALA A 106 1.39 -21.91 10.46
C ALA A 106 0.22 -22.90 10.56
N SER A 107 0.46 -24.21 10.37
CA SER A 107 -0.60 -25.22 10.38
C SER A 107 -1.27 -25.31 11.75
N GLY A 108 -2.61 -25.34 11.76
CA GLY A 108 -3.41 -25.38 13.00
C GLY A 108 -3.45 -24.07 13.79
N ARG A 109 -2.73 -23.03 13.35
CA ARG A 109 -2.71 -21.71 13.98
C ARG A 109 -3.76 -20.78 13.39
N THR A 110 -4.03 -19.70 14.12
CA THR A 110 -4.92 -18.59 13.74
C THR A 110 -4.28 -17.26 14.12
N GLY A 111 -4.73 -16.16 13.50
CA GLY A 111 -4.19 -14.82 13.72
C GLY A 111 -4.00 -14.09 12.40
N LEU A 112 -2.97 -13.26 12.32
CA LEU A 112 -2.52 -12.58 11.11
C LEU A 112 -1.23 -13.24 10.60
N LEU A 113 -1.21 -13.72 9.37
CA LEU A 113 -0.01 -14.18 8.67
C LEU A 113 0.38 -13.13 7.63
N VAL A 114 1.58 -12.58 7.74
CA VAL A 114 2.14 -11.64 6.77
C VAL A 114 3.29 -12.30 6.02
N VAL A 115 3.17 -12.38 4.71
CA VAL A 115 4.22 -12.87 3.82
C VAL A 115 4.99 -11.67 3.27
N GLY A 116 6.29 -11.63 3.57
CA GLY A 116 7.22 -10.59 3.15
C GLY A 116 7.42 -10.53 1.63
N PRO A 117 8.08 -9.48 1.11
CA PRO A 117 8.27 -9.31 -0.31
C PRO A 117 9.17 -10.43 -0.88
N ASP A 118 8.86 -10.88 -2.09
CA ASP A 118 9.65 -11.88 -2.85
C ASP A 118 10.02 -13.13 -2.04
N THR A 119 9.08 -13.57 -1.21
CA THR A 119 9.27 -14.69 -0.29
C THR A 119 8.83 -16.01 -0.89
N LEU A 120 7.74 -16.06 -1.65
CA LEU A 120 7.12 -17.32 -2.06
C LEU A 120 7.92 -18.05 -3.15
N THR A 121 8.15 -19.35 -2.96
CA THR A 121 8.55 -20.26 -4.04
C THR A 121 7.35 -20.65 -4.90
N ALA A 122 7.59 -21.28 -6.05
CA ALA A 122 6.48 -21.79 -6.89
C ALA A 122 5.57 -22.79 -6.18
N GLY A 123 6.13 -23.70 -5.38
CA GLY A 123 5.32 -24.65 -4.62
C GLY A 123 4.43 -23.98 -3.58
N GLU A 124 4.93 -22.93 -2.93
CA GLU A 124 4.18 -22.17 -1.92
C GLU A 124 3.17 -21.21 -2.56
N ALA A 125 3.51 -20.59 -3.69
CA ALA A 125 2.64 -19.64 -4.40
C ALA A 125 1.38 -20.32 -4.96
N PHE A 126 1.53 -21.54 -5.50
CA PHE A 126 0.43 -22.32 -6.08
C PHE A 126 -0.10 -23.44 -5.18
N GLY A 127 0.38 -23.51 -3.93
CA GLY A 127 -0.03 -24.47 -2.91
C GLY A 127 -1.44 -24.23 -2.36
N ARG A 128 -1.67 -24.64 -1.11
CA ARG A 128 -3.00 -24.51 -0.44
C ARG A 128 -2.92 -24.02 1.01
N GLU A 129 -1.71 -23.84 1.52
CA GLU A 129 -1.41 -23.56 2.91
C GLU A 129 -2.03 -22.23 3.36
N LEU A 130 -1.94 -21.20 2.52
CA LEU A 130 -2.46 -19.86 2.84
C LEU A 130 -3.99 -19.85 2.84
N LEU A 131 -4.62 -20.50 1.85
CA LEU A 131 -6.08 -20.67 1.87
C LEU A 131 -6.55 -21.48 3.08
N SER A 132 -5.80 -22.51 3.47
CA SER A 132 -6.13 -23.34 4.62
C SER A 132 -5.99 -22.57 5.94
N PHE A 133 -5.02 -21.67 6.05
CA PHE A 133 -4.88 -20.76 7.20
C PHE A 133 -6.04 -19.76 7.25
N ALA A 134 -6.34 -19.12 6.12
CA ALA A 134 -7.42 -18.13 6.04
C ALA A 134 -8.80 -18.75 6.31
N GLY A 135 -9.09 -19.91 5.69
CA GLY A 135 -10.36 -20.63 5.85
C GLY A 135 -10.68 -21.08 7.28
N ARG A 136 -9.69 -21.11 8.18
CA ARG A 136 -9.88 -21.37 9.62
C ARG A 136 -10.08 -20.09 10.45
N GLY A 137 -10.36 -18.96 9.81
CA GLY A 137 -10.51 -17.66 10.46
C GLY A 137 -9.20 -16.86 10.60
N GLY A 138 -8.11 -17.34 10.01
CA GLY A 138 -6.88 -16.56 9.89
C GLY A 138 -7.00 -15.43 8.86
N ARG A 139 -6.13 -14.42 8.93
CA ARG A 139 -6.01 -13.40 7.88
C ARG A 139 -4.62 -13.47 7.28
N VAL A 140 -4.53 -13.36 5.97
CA VAL A 140 -3.26 -13.43 5.24
C VAL A 140 -3.06 -12.12 4.50
N ILE A 141 -1.91 -11.49 4.69
CA ILE A 141 -1.42 -10.41 3.85
C ILE A 141 -0.21 -10.94 3.08
N VAL A 142 -0.25 -10.87 1.75
CA VAL A 142 0.89 -11.22 0.89
C VAL A 142 1.40 -9.96 0.24
N LEU A 143 2.61 -9.53 0.61
CA LEU A 143 3.30 -8.39 -0.02
C LEU A 143 3.80 -8.77 -1.42
N GLU A 144 4.42 -7.82 -2.13
CA GLU A 144 4.73 -7.96 -3.54
C GLU A 144 5.61 -9.19 -3.83
N GLN A 145 5.36 -9.88 -4.95
CA GLN A 145 6.11 -11.08 -5.31
C GLN A 145 6.52 -11.04 -6.78
N ASP A 146 7.72 -11.55 -7.07
CA ASP A 146 8.12 -11.89 -8.43
C ASP A 146 7.25 -13.03 -8.99
N LEU A 147 6.78 -13.91 -8.11
CA LEU A 147 5.78 -14.92 -8.41
C LEU A 147 4.51 -14.69 -7.59
N PRO A 148 3.53 -13.93 -8.13
CA PRO A 148 2.29 -13.64 -7.43
C PRO A 148 1.55 -14.90 -6.98
N LEU A 149 0.88 -14.81 -5.84
CA LEU A 149 0.05 -15.89 -5.31
C LEU A 149 -1.02 -16.30 -6.33
N GLY A 150 -1.20 -17.60 -6.52
CA GLY A 150 -2.12 -18.16 -7.50
C GLY A 150 -2.62 -19.56 -7.13
N GLY A 151 -3.33 -20.19 -8.07
CA GLY A 151 -3.74 -21.60 -7.92
C GLY A 151 -4.63 -21.87 -6.71
N SER A 152 -4.36 -22.98 -6.01
CA SER A 152 -5.20 -23.47 -4.92
C SER A 152 -5.12 -22.65 -3.62
N ASN A 153 -4.28 -21.61 -3.57
CA ASN A 153 -4.26 -20.66 -2.46
C ASN A 153 -5.32 -19.57 -2.59
N LEU A 154 -5.96 -19.42 -3.76
CA LEU A 154 -6.94 -18.36 -3.98
C LEU A 154 -8.37 -18.89 -3.76
N PRO A 155 -9.21 -18.21 -2.95
CA PRO A 155 -10.62 -18.53 -2.81
C PRO A 155 -11.40 -18.41 -4.14
N VAL A 156 -10.93 -17.52 -5.01
CA VAL A 156 -11.51 -17.22 -6.32
C VAL A 156 -10.38 -17.15 -7.33
N ALA A 157 -10.59 -17.67 -8.54
CA ALA A 157 -9.58 -17.62 -9.58
C ALA A 157 -9.25 -16.16 -9.95
N LEU A 158 -7.98 -15.80 -9.81
CA LEU A 158 -7.41 -14.54 -10.29
C LEU A 158 -6.25 -14.84 -11.21
N ARG A 159 -6.13 -14.06 -12.28
CA ARG A 159 -5.01 -14.11 -13.20
C ARG A 159 -3.99 -13.04 -12.83
N SER A 160 -2.76 -13.45 -12.57
CA SER A 160 -1.62 -12.53 -12.46
C SER A 160 -1.15 -12.10 -13.85
N THR A 161 -0.51 -10.95 -13.91
CA THR A 161 0.08 -10.37 -15.12
C THR A 161 1.57 -10.08 -14.89
N THR A 162 2.27 -9.64 -15.92
CA THR A 162 3.63 -9.08 -15.81
C THR A 162 3.63 -7.55 -15.79
N HIS A 163 2.45 -6.93 -15.64
CA HIS A 163 2.31 -5.48 -15.69
C HIS A 163 2.90 -4.82 -14.43
N SER A 164 3.62 -3.73 -14.65
CA SER A 164 4.24 -2.89 -13.61
C SER A 164 4.11 -1.42 -14.01
N GLY A 165 4.18 -0.52 -13.03
CA GLY A 165 4.02 0.91 -13.29
C GLY A 165 4.10 1.76 -12.03
N GLY A 166 3.99 3.08 -12.22
CA GLY A 166 4.17 4.10 -11.17
C GLY A 166 2.88 4.67 -10.59
N TYR A 167 1.71 4.33 -11.12
CA TYR A 167 0.44 4.99 -10.78
C TYR A 167 -0.65 3.98 -10.39
N ALA A 168 -0.96 3.90 -9.10
CA ALA A 168 -2.14 3.18 -8.61
C ALA A 168 -3.15 4.14 -7.98
N HIS A 169 -4.42 3.82 -8.13
CA HIS A 169 -5.53 4.64 -7.68
C HIS A 169 -6.35 3.93 -6.60
N PRO A 170 -6.37 4.44 -5.36
CA PRO A 170 -7.23 3.93 -4.29
C PRO A 170 -8.71 3.87 -4.69
N GLN A 171 -9.39 2.78 -4.34
CA GLN A 171 -10.83 2.56 -4.56
C GLN A 171 -11.65 2.56 -3.26
N ALA A 172 -10.99 2.66 -2.11
CA ALA A 172 -11.64 2.57 -0.80
C ALA A 172 -11.15 3.67 0.16
N LEU A 173 -10.91 4.88 -0.35
CA LEU A 173 -10.59 6.04 0.50
C LEU A 173 -11.66 6.22 1.60
N GLY A 174 -11.20 6.61 2.79
CA GLY A 174 -12.06 6.72 3.98
C GLY A 174 -12.29 5.41 4.75
N THR A 175 -11.76 4.28 4.28
CA THR A 175 -11.70 3.02 5.05
C THR A 175 -10.43 2.94 5.90
N PRO A 176 -10.38 2.06 6.92
CA PRO A 176 -9.18 1.88 7.75
C PRO A 176 -7.92 1.54 6.94
N VAL A 177 -8.04 0.83 5.82
CA VAL A 177 -6.92 0.50 4.92
C VAL A 177 -6.24 1.76 4.36
N TYR A 178 -7.01 2.82 4.15
CA TYR A 178 -6.54 4.10 3.59
C TYR A 178 -6.49 5.23 4.63
N LYS A 179 -6.46 4.90 5.93
CA LYS A 179 -6.25 5.89 6.99
C LYS A 179 -4.94 6.65 6.72
N ASP A 180 -4.99 7.98 6.79
CA ASP A 180 -3.87 8.89 6.51
C ASP A 180 -3.33 8.87 5.06
N LEU A 181 -3.99 8.14 4.13
CA LEU A 181 -3.64 8.08 2.72
C LEU A 181 -4.67 8.79 1.84
N GLY A 182 -4.19 9.58 0.90
CA GLY A 182 -4.94 10.30 -0.12
C GLY A 182 -4.88 9.63 -1.49
N LYS A 183 -5.60 10.23 -2.44
CA LYS A 183 -5.74 9.73 -3.82
C LYS A 183 -4.43 9.56 -4.59
N ASP A 184 -3.42 10.36 -4.25
CA ASP A 184 -2.14 10.45 -4.97
C ASP A 184 -1.01 9.81 -4.14
N ASP A 185 -1.28 9.17 -3.00
CA ASP A 185 -0.22 8.60 -2.17
C ASP A 185 0.23 7.20 -2.62
N LEU A 186 -0.41 6.63 -3.66
CA LEU A 186 0.01 5.37 -4.28
C LEU A 186 0.69 5.59 -5.63
N ILE A 187 1.36 6.73 -5.79
CA ILE A 187 2.06 7.09 -7.02
C ILE A 187 3.47 7.59 -6.70
N ASP A 188 4.40 7.43 -7.65
CA ASP A 188 5.74 8.04 -7.62
C ASP A 188 6.54 7.82 -6.31
N TRP A 189 6.43 6.62 -5.73
CA TRP A 189 7.24 6.25 -4.56
C TRP A 189 8.75 6.31 -4.86
N GLY A 190 9.56 6.30 -3.79
CA GLY A 190 11.03 6.41 -3.82
C GLY A 190 11.79 5.48 -4.79
N GLY A 191 11.13 4.51 -5.44
CA GLY A 191 11.66 3.81 -6.61
C GLY A 191 10.57 3.36 -7.59
N HIS A 192 10.87 3.41 -8.90
CA HIS A 192 10.04 2.81 -9.94
C HIS A 192 10.36 1.31 -10.10
N PRO A 193 9.36 0.44 -10.31
CA PRO A 193 7.92 0.75 -10.33
C PRO A 193 7.34 0.84 -8.90
N VAL A 194 6.15 1.43 -8.76
CA VAL A 194 5.36 1.45 -7.51
C VAL A 194 4.66 0.12 -7.28
N TYR A 195 4.28 -0.59 -8.34
CA TYR A 195 3.73 -1.95 -8.28
C TYR A 195 4.37 -2.86 -9.33
N LYS A 196 4.34 -4.17 -9.10
CA LYS A 196 4.83 -5.18 -10.04
C LYS A 196 3.91 -6.39 -10.13
N ASN A 197 3.91 -7.10 -11.25
CA ASN A 197 3.20 -8.37 -11.44
C ASN A 197 1.74 -8.38 -10.95
N VAL A 198 1.01 -7.30 -11.24
CA VAL A 198 -0.35 -7.08 -10.71
C VAL A 198 -1.36 -8.08 -11.25
N TYR A 199 -2.52 -8.15 -10.61
CA TYR A 199 -3.62 -9.03 -11.03
C TYR A 199 -4.53 -8.32 -12.04
N GLU A 200 -5.21 -9.10 -12.87
CA GLU A 200 -6.41 -8.62 -13.55
C GLU A 200 -7.45 -8.20 -12.51
N LYS A 201 -8.15 -7.08 -12.77
CA LYS A 201 -9.16 -6.58 -11.86
C LYS A 201 -10.27 -7.65 -11.67
N PRO A 202 -10.56 -8.06 -10.42
CA PRO A 202 -11.64 -9.00 -10.18
C PRO A 202 -13.00 -8.44 -10.59
N THR A 203 -13.86 -9.29 -11.14
CA THR A 203 -15.26 -8.98 -11.45
C THR A 203 -16.23 -9.57 -10.43
N GLN A 204 -15.79 -10.56 -9.64
CA GLN A 204 -16.62 -11.25 -8.65
C GLN A 204 -15.76 -11.91 -7.57
N GLY A 205 -16.33 -12.07 -6.37
CA GLY A 205 -15.75 -12.86 -5.27
C GLY A 205 -14.47 -12.29 -4.62
N ALA A 206 -13.96 -11.18 -5.14
CA ALA A 206 -12.84 -10.41 -4.60
C ALA A 206 -13.08 -8.92 -4.83
N ARG A 207 -12.50 -8.07 -3.99
CA ARG A 207 -12.62 -6.62 -4.05
C ARG A 207 -11.28 -6.01 -4.42
N SER A 208 -11.28 -5.20 -5.47
CA SER A 208 -10.17 -4.30 -5.79
C SER A 208 -10.14 -3.15 -4.79
N LEU A 209 -9.05 -3.01 -4.04
CA LEU A 209 -8.82 -1.89 -3.11
C LEU A 209 -8.04 -0.76 -3.78
N ALA A 210 -7.17 -1.09 -4.73
CA ALA A 210 -6.53 -0.14 -5.64
C ALA A 210 -6.60 -0.64 -7.08
N GLU A 211 -6.56 0.26 -8.05
CA GLU A 211 -6.59 -0.07 -9.49
C GLU A 211 -5.45 0.61 -10.25
N CYS A 212 -4.97 0.00 -11.33
CA CYS A 212 -3.88 0.55 -12.14
C CYS A 212 -3.95 0.14 -13.62
N GLY A 213 -3.06 0.73 -14.42
CA GLY A 213 -2.96 0.53 -15.86
C GLY A 213 -3.90 1.44 -16.66
N ALA A 214 -3.63 1.57 -17.97
CA ALA A 214 -4.47 2.36 -18.86
C ALA A 214 -5.88 1.75 -18.93
N MET A 215 -6.90 2.55 -18.61
CA MET A 215 -8.31 2.13 -18.43
C MET A 215 -8.59 1.28 -17.18
N LEU A 216 -7.65 1.22 -16.22
CA LEU A 216 -7.79 0.51 -14.94
C LEU A 216 -8.18 -0.99 -15.06
N PRO A 217 -7.57 -1.79 -15.97
CA PRO A 217 -7.88 -3.21 -16.11
C PRO A 217 -7.24 -4.08 -15.02
N HIS A 218 -6.34 -3.52 -14.20
CA HIS A 218 -5.55 -4.26 -13.23
C HIS A 218 -5.77 -3.76 -11.81
N SER A 219 -5.44 -4.61 -10.84
CA SER A 219 -5.48 -4.29 -9.42
C SER A 219 -4.18 -4.72 -8.73
N PRO A 220 -3.44 -3.77 -8.13
CA PRO A 220 -2.27 -4.07 -7.32
C PRO A 220 -2.61 -4.33 -5.84
N LEU A 221 -3.86 -4.17 -5.41
CA LEU A 221 -4.27 -4.46 -4.04
C LEU A 221 -5.67 -5.05 -4.04
N ILE A 222 -5.79 -6.33 -3.67
CA ILE A 222 -7.04 -7.10 -3.70
C ILE A 222 -7.31 -7.68 -2.31
N GLU A 223 -8.57 -7.61 -1.89
CA GLU A 223 -9.11 -8.33 -0.74
C GLU A 223 -10.00 -9.50 -1.20
N MET A 224 -9.87 -10.65 -0.55
CA MET A 224 -10.67 -11.84 -0.81
C MET A 224 -11.17 -12.45 0.50
N PRO A 225 -12.49 -12.58 0.72
CA PRO A 225 -13.02 -13.36 1.83
C PRO A 225 -12.63 -14.83 1.70
N ALA A 226 -12.32 -15.48 2.82
CA ALA A 226 -11.93 -16.89 2.88
C ALA A 226 -12.56 -17.56 4.12
N GLY A 227 -13.81 -17.99 4.03
CA GLY A 227 -14.56 -18.49 5.17
C GLY A 227 -14.75 -17.38 6.22
N GLU A 228 -14.28 -17.61 7.45
CA GLU A 228 -14.25 -16.58 8.51
C GLU A 228 -13.01 -15.67 8.46
N GLY A 229 -12.09 -15.94 7.53
CA GLY A 229 -10.85 -15.19 7.34
C GLY A 229 -10.84 -14.34 6.07
N ALA A 230 -9.65 -13.84 5.74
CA ALA A 230 -9.42 -13.04 4.54
C ALA A 230 -8.02 -13.29 3.98
N ILE A 231 -7.87 -13.12 2.66
CA ILE A 231 -6.58 -13.05 1.97
C ILE A 231 -6.49 -11.69 1.28
N VAL A 232 -5.37 -11.02 1.49
CA VAL A 232 -5.06 -9.70 0.94
C VAL A 232 -3.81 -9.83 0.10
N LEU A 233 -3.94 -9.53 -1.19
CA LEU A 233 -2.86 -9.60 -2.16
C LEU A 233 -2.39 -8.18 -2.47
N CYS A 234 -1.16 -7.86 -2.09
CA CYS A 234 -0.55 -6.55 -2.30
C CYS A 234 0.64 -6.70 -3.26
N GLN A 235 0.48 -6.17 -4.47
CA GLN A 235 1.51 -6.04 -5.50
C GLN A 235 2.05 -4.61 -5.64
N LEU A 236 1.56 -3.67 -4.82
CA LEU A 236 2.30 -2.45 -4.51
C LEU A 236 3.60 -2.87 -3.81
N ARG A 237 4.72 -2.24 -4.18
CA ARG A 237 6.07 -2.57 -3.70
C ARG A 237 6.30 -2.04 -2.28
N VAL A 238 5.40 -2.41 -1.36
CA VAL A 238 5.38 -1.97 0.03
C VAL A 238 6.66 -2.45 0.72
N GLY A 239 6.94 -3.75 0.65
CA GLY A 239 8.11 -4.34 1.32
C GLY A 239 9.43 -3.73 0.85
N ALA A 240 9.56 -3.44 -0.45
CA ALA A 240 10.74 -2.83 -1.05
C ALA A 240 10.92 -1.35 -0.70
N ASN A 241 9.86 -0.66 -0.24
CA ASN A 241 9.89 0.76 0.08
C ASN A 241 9.71 1.06 1.58
N LEU A 242 9.68 0.03 2.44
CA LEU A 242 9.66 0.25 3.89
C LEU A 242 10.85 1.12 4.32
N ARG A 243 10.59 2.12 5.18
CA ARG A 243 11.52 3.16 5.64
C ARG A 243 12.10 4.06 4.56
N THR A 244 11.69 3.89 3.31
CA THR A 244 12.12 4.73 2.18
C THR A 244 10.99 5.62 1.72
N ASP A 245 9.77 5.10 1.71
CA ASP A 245 8.56 5.83 1.34
C ASP A 245 7.52 5.77 2.47
N ALA A 246 7.08 6.93 2.94
CA ALA A 246 6.15 7.01 4.05
C ALA A 246 4.76 6.41 3.71
N ALA A 247 4.35 6.42 2.44
CA ALA A 247 3.09 5.82 2.04
C ALA A 247 3.13 4.29 2.12
N ALA A 248 4.29 3.68 1.85
CA ALA A 248 4.50 2.24 2.02
C ALA A 248 4.41 1.84 3.50
N ASP A 249 5.08 2.58 4.38
CA ASP A 249 5.04 2.38 5.83
C ASP A 249 3.59 2.46 6.36
N VAL A 250 2.88 3.53 5.99
CA VAL A 250 1.49 3.77 6.41
C VAL A 250 0.54 2.70 5.87
N LEU A 251 0.69 2.30 4.60
CA LEU A 251 -0.15 1.26 4.03
C LEU A 251 0.07 -0.09 4.74
N LEU A 252 1.31 -0.46 5.04
CA LEU A 252 1.58 -1.70 5.78
C LEU A 252 0.93 -1.67 7.17
N ARG A 253 1.13 -0.57 7.93
CA ARG A 253 0.49 -0.37 9.24
C ARG A 253 -1.02 -0.57 9.13
N ASN A 254 -1.66 0.16 8.22
CA ASN A 254 -3.11 0.13 8.06
C ASN A 254 -3.62 -1.27 7.69
N LEU A 255 -2.94 -1.98 6.79
CA LEU A 255 -3.30 -3.34 6.42
C LEU A 255 -3.19 -4.27 7.64
N MET A 256 -2.10 -4.22 8.38
CA MET A 256 -1.89 -5.09 9.55
C MET A 256 -2.92 -4.82 10.65
N GLU A 257 -3.13 -3.57 11.03
CA GLU A 257 -4.11 -3.18 12.06
C GLU A 257 -5.53 -3.56 11.63
N HIS A 258 -5.92 -3.24 10.40
CA HIS A 258 -7.25 -3.55 9.89
C HIS A 258 -7.50 -5.06 9.83
N TYR A 259 -6.59 -5.83 9.25
CA TYR A 259 -6.81 -7.26 9.05
C TYR A 259 -6.60 -8.10 10.30
N ALA A 260 -5.82 -7.65 11.28
CA ALA A 260 -5.79 -8.27 12.60
C ALA A 260 -7.16 -8.16 13.31
N ALA A 261 -7.81 -7.00 13.20
CA ALA A 261 -9.12 -6.75 13.78
C ALA A 261 -10.28 -7.27 12.92
N TYR A 262 -10.04 -7.60 11.64
CA TYR A 262 -11.07 -8.00 10.67
C TYR A 262 -12.03 -9.04 11.24
N ARG A 263 -13.32 -8.83 11.04
CA ARG A 263 -14.37 -9.82 11.28
C ARG A 263 -15.25 -9.86 10.04
N PRO A 264 -15.63 -11.05 9.55
CA PRO A 264 -16.61 -11.15 8.47
C PRO A 264 -17.87 -10.35 8.82
N ALA A 265 -18.44 -9.69 7.82
CA ALA A 265 -19.72 -9.02 8.02
C ALA A 265 -20.80 -10.07 8.36
N ASN A 266 -21.36 -9.99 9.56
CA ASN A 266 -22.49 -10.83 9.96
C ASN A 266 -23.79 -10.14 9.52
N GLY A 267 -24.61 -10.83 8.73
CA GLY A 267 -25.89 -10.32 8.27
C GLY A 267 -26.84 -11.41 7.81
N VAL A 268 -28.14 -11.16 7.90
CA VAL A 268 -29.17 -12.03 7.33
C VAL A 268 -29.38 -11.61 5.88
N ALA A 269 -28.95 -12.46 4.93
CA ALA A 269 -29.30 -12.29 3.53
C ALA A 269 -30.71 -12.87 3.29
N ALA A 270 -31.66 -12.03 2.90
CA ALA A 270 -32.97 -12.48 2.44
C ALA A 270 -32.98 -12.52 0.90
N LEU A 271 -33.22 -13.70 0.32
CA LEU A 271 -33.42 -13.85 -1.12
C LEU A 271 -34.91 -13.65 -1.43
N TYR A 272 -35.24 -12.57 -2.13
CA TYR A 272 -36.58 -12.38 -2.69
C TYR A 272 -36.57 -12.82 -4.15
N ALA A 273 -37.27 -13.93 -4.45
CA ALA A 273 -37.47 -14.41 -5.81
C ALA A 273 -38.97 -14.30 -6.17
N PRO A 274 -39.42 -13.17 -6.74
CA PRO A 274 -40.78 -13.05 -7.23
C PRO A 274 -40.92 -13.83 -8.54
N GLY A 275 -41.61 -14.97 -8.52
CA GLY A 275 -42.18 -15.57 -9.74
C GLY A 275 -41.78 -17.00 -10.14
N ASN A 276 -41.20 -17.83 -9.27
CA ASN A 276 -41.13 -19.27 -9.58
C ASN A 276 -42.49 -19.95 -9.34
N ARG A 277 -43.32 -20.00 -10.38
CA ARG A 277 -44.36 -21.02 -10.58
C ARG A 277 -43.90 -21.98 -11.66
#